data_AF-G3IV16-F1
#
_entry.id   AF-G3IV16-F1
#
_cell.length_a   1.000
_cell.length_b   1.000
_cell.length_c   1.000
_cell.angle_alpha   90.00
_cell.angle_beta   90.00
_cell.angle_gamma   90.00
#
_symmetry.space_group_name_H-M   'P 1'
#
loop_
_entity.id
_entity.type
_entity.pdbx_description
1 polymer ?
#
loop_
_entity_poly.entity_id
_entity_poly.type
_entity_poly.pdbx_seq_one_letter_code
_entity_poly.pdbx_strand_id
1 'polypeptide(L)'
;MLGLNSKNEPIAPVAGTSANFAQVSQIFQNKCVDCHSPGMLRRPIYAELPIAKQLMAHDIENASARLVISKSMYSGETLFTPLMLARIEGALRNNSMPPALYLSMHWTDSLNDNEKTTILAWITEERAKLAWSADTVPTLKGEPIHPLPLQVTLDPKKVELGRKLFFDRRLSGDNSMNCASCHSLVKGGTDHAKVATGIRGQQGPINSPTVYNAMYNIAQFWDGRAKNLIEQAAGPVANPGEMGAEWEHVIETLNQVETYRAAFAELYPTEGLTKATVTQSIATFEESLGDCRI
;
A
#
# COMPACT_ATOMS: atom_id res chain seq x y z
N MET A 1 -0.76 8.99 46.85
CA MET A 1 -0.58 8.14 45.65
C MET A 1 0.16 8.97 44.61
N LEU A 2 1.26 8.45 44.06
CA LEU A 2 2.02 9.09 42.98
C LEU A 2 1.23 8.99 41.67
N GLY A 3 0.15 9.78 41.55
CA GLY A 3 -0.71 9.81 40.37
C GLY A 3 -0.31 10.92 39.38
N LEU A 4 -0.76 10.79 38.14
CA LEU A 4 -0.70 11.83 37.12
C LEU A 4 -1.40 13.10 37.64
N ASN A 5 -0.71 14.24 37.64
CA ASN A 5 -1.35 15.51 37.93
C ASN A 5 -2.17 15.92 36.71
N SER A 6 -3.49 16.06 36.89
CA SER A 6 -4.52 16.41 35.89
C SER A 6 -5.05 15.26 35.01
N LYS A 7 -6.38 15.27 34.80
CA LYS A 7 -7.05 14.56 33.70
C LYS A 7 -6.98 15.47 32.47
N ASN A 8 -6.67 14.93 31.30
CA ASN A 8 -6.84 15.66 30.05
C ASN A 8 -8.32 16.05 29.89
N GLU A 9 -8.59 17.23 29.33
CA GLU A 9 -9.94 17.58 28.91
C GLU A 9 -10.45 16.51 27.93
N PRO A 10 -11.58 15.84 28.22
CA PRO A 10 -12.08 14.80 27.34
C PRO A 10 -12.40 15.37 25.96
N ILE A 11 -11.82 14.75 24.93
CA ILE A 11 -12.14 15.05 23.54
C ILE A 11 -13.36 14.21 23.17
N ALA A 12 -14.48 14.89 22.94
CA ALA A 12 -15.71 14.24 22.52
C ALA A 12 -15.59 13.73 21.07
N PRO A 13 -16.08 12.51 20.77
CA PRO A 13 -16.24 12.04 19.40
C PRO A 13 -17.21 12.94 18.61
N VAL A 14 -16.94 13.13 17.33
CA VAL A 14 -17.85 13.86 16.43
C VAL A 14 -19.11 13.05 16.12
N ALA A 15 -20.17 13.73 15.68
CA ALA A 15 -21.39 13.07 15.27
C ALA A 15 -21.13 12.07 14.13
N GLY A 16 -21.73 10.88 14.21
CA GLY A 16 -21.59 9.82 13.21
C GLY A 16 -20.48 8.80 13.47
N THR A 17 -19.64 8.99 14.49
CA THR A 17 -18.72 7.94 14.94
C THR A 17 -19.45 6.78 15.61
N SER A 18 -18.92 5.55 15.51
CA SER A 18 -19.57 4.38 16.10
C SER A 18 -19.46 4.35 17.63
N ALA A 19 -20.36 3.58 18.26
CA ALA A 19 -20.33 3.36 19.70
C ALA A 19 -19.02 2.68 20.16
N ASN A 20 -18.46 1.80 19.33
CA ASN A 20 -17.15 1.18 19.59
C ASN A 20 -16.04 2.24 19.55
N PHE A 21 -16.04 3.11 18.54
CA PHE A 21 -15.05 4.20 18.46
C PHE A 21 -15.14 5.13 19.67
N ALA A 22 -16.34 5.49 20.13
CA ALA A 22 -16.50 6.35 21.30
C ALA A 22 -15.83 5.75 22.56
N GLN A 23 -15.99 4.43 22.76
CA GLN A 23 -15.32 3.72 23.85
C GLN A 23 -13.80 3.65 23.65
N VAL A 24 -13.34 3.33 22.44
CA VAL A 24 -11.92 3.27 22.12
C VAL A 24 -11.24 4.62 22.29
N SER A 25 -11.88 5.70 21.85
CA SER A 25 -11.35 7.05 22.05
C SER A 25 -11.14 7.35 23.52
N GLN A 26 -12.10 7.00 24.39
CA GLN A 26 -11.95 7.16 25.84
C GLN A 26 -10.80 6.30 26.40
N ILE A 27 -10.64 5.06 25.93
CA ILE A 27 -9.54 4.17 26.34
C ILE A 27 -8.20 4.80 25.94
N PHE A 28 -8.03 5.23 24.69
CA PHE A 28 -6.78 5.82 24.22
C PHE A 28 -6.45 7.14 24.91
N GLN A 29 -7.45 7.99 25.16
CA GLN A 29 -7.27 9.22 25.94
C GLN A 29 -6.88 8.94 27.40
N ASN A 30 -7.32 7.82 27.97
CA ASN A 30 -7.00 7.46 29.35
C ASN A 30 -5.65 6.75 29.48
N LYS A 31 -5.23 5.96 28.49
CA LYS A 31 -4.11 5.00 28.64
C LYS A 31 -2.96 5.18 27.65
N CYS A 32 -3.18 5.89 26.54
CA CYS A 32 -2.19 5.98 25.45
C CYS A 32 -1.66 7.40 25.23
N VAL A 33 -2.45 8.42 25.59
CA VAL A 33 -2.17 9.83 25.29
C VAL A 33 -0.83 10.33 25.81
N ASP A 34 -0.36 9.80 26.95
CA ASP A 34 0.88 10.27 27.59
C ASP A 34 2.15 9.81 26.88
N CYS A 35 2.06 8.93 25.89
CA CYS A 35 3.21 8.49 25.10
C CYS A 35 2.99 8.67 23.59
N HIS A 36 1.74 8.54 23.15
CA HIS A 36 1.39 8.55 21.73
C HIS A 36 0.89 9.92 21.22
N SER A 37 0.82 10.93 22.07
CA SER A 37 0.26 12.24 21.70
C SER A 37 1.17 13.37 22.18
N PRO A 38 2.27 13.64 21.46
CA PRO A 38 3.18 14.74 21.79
C PRO A 38 2.41 16.05 21.97
N GLY A 39 2.60 16.71 23.12
CA GLY A 39 1.89 17.94 23.49
C GLY A 39 0.60 17.74 24.31
N MET A 40 0.16 16.51 24.55
CA MET A 40 -1.03 16.18 25.37
C MET A 40 -0.69 15.36 26.62
N LEU A 41 0.56 15.47 27.09
CA LEU A 41 1.13 14.64 28.15
C LEU A 41 0.63 15.05 29.54
N ARG A 42 0.09 14.10 30.30
CA ARG A 42 -0.14 14.28 31.74
C ARG A 42 1.17 14.00 32.47
N ARG A 43 1.65 14.96 33.26
CA ARG A 43 2.92 14.82 33.99
C ARG A 43 2.67 14.29 35.40
N PRO A 44 3.18 13.10 35.77
CA PRO A 44 3.20 12.68 37.17
C PRO A 44 4.11 13.61 37.98
N ILE A 45 3.90 13.66 39.30
CA ILE A 45 4.68 14.51 40.23
C ILE A 45 6.19 14.25 40.13
N TYR A 46 6.59 13.03 39.80
CA TYR A 46 7.98 12.62 39.66
C TYR A 46 8.60 12.90 38.26
N ALA A 47 7.84 13.44 37.30
CA ALA A 47 8.29 13.63 35.92
C ALA A 47 9.50 14.55 35.77
N GLU A 48 9.78 15.41 36.76
CA GLU A 48 10.93 16.31 36.75
C GLU A 48 12.16 15.75 37.48
N LEU A 49 12.06 14.56 38.10
CA LEU A 49 13.23 13.90 38.69
C LEU A 49 14.19 13.42 37.58
N PRO A 50 15.52 13.58 37.70
CA PRO A 50 16.46 13.37 36.58
C PRO A 50 16.34 12.01 35.87
N ILE A 51 16.22 10.91 36.62
CA ILE A 51 16.13 9.56 36.05
C ILE A 51 14.74 9.34 35.42
N ALA A 52 13.67 9.70 36.13
CA ALA A 52 12.30 9.53 35.63
C ALA A 52 12.06 10.36 34.37
N LYS A 53 12.56 11.59 34.33
CA LYS A 53 12.48 12.48 33.16
C LYS A 53 13.13 11.85 31.92
N GLN A 54 14.33 11.28 32.08
CA GLN A 54 15.06 10.65 30.97
C GLN A 54 14.34 9.40 30.46
N LEU A 55 13.87 8.54 31.37
CA LEU A 55 13.12 7.34 31.02
C LEU A 55 11.81 7.68 30.28
N MET A 56 11.03 8.62 30.82
CA MET A 56 9.79 9.07 30.16
C MET A 56 10.05 9.67 28.79
N ALA A 57 11.09 10.50 28.64
CA ALA A 57 11.44 11.08 27.34
C ALA A 57 11.78 9.99 26.31
N HIS A 58 12.54 8.97 26.73
CA HIS A 58 12.88 7.82 25.89
C HIS A 58 11.62 7.02 25.49
N ASP A 59 10.71 6.77 26.42
CA ASP A 59 9.47 6.04 26.15
C ASP A 59 8.56 6.82 25.18
N ILE A 60 8.43 8.14 25.36
CA ILE A 60 7.66 9.02 24.46
C ILE A 60 8.28 9.04 23.06
N GLU A 61 9.60 9.17 22.95
CA GLU A 61 10.31 9.15 21.65
C GLU A 61 10.10 7.81 20.94
N ASN A 62 10.30 6.69 21.65
CA ASN A 62 10.10 5.35 21.12
C ASN A 62 8.64 5.07 20.71
N ALA A 63 7.68 5.57 21.49
CA ALA A 63 6.25 5.39 21.22
C ALA A 63 5.82 6.23 20.01
N SER A 64 6.18 7.52 19.98
CA SER A 64 5.84 8.46 18.91
C SER A 64 6.50 8.11 17.57
N ALA A 65 7.69 7.50 17.58
CA ALA A 65 8.29 6.96 16.35
C ALA A 65 7.45 5.83 15.70
N ARG A 66 6.58 5.16 16.47
CA ARG A 66 5.78 4.02 16.00
C ARG A 66 4.31 4.36 15.79
N LEU A 67 3.73 5.22 16.62
CA LEU A 67 2.33 5.62 16.52
C LEU A 67 2.15 6.99 17.16
N VAL A 68 1.64 7.94 16.39
CA VAL A 68 1.17 9.23 16.88
C VAL A 68 -0.34 9.29 16.70
N ILE A 69 -1.05 9.70 17.75
CA ILE A 69 -2.50 9.91 17.74
C ILE A 69 -2.74 11.40 17.95
N SER A 70 -3.30 12.07 16.94
CA SER A 70 -3.62 13.50 17.03
C SER A 70 -4.93 13.76 17.78
N LYS A 71 -5.16 15.01 18.17
CA LYS A 71 -6.46 15.47 18.69
C LYS A 71 -7.62 15.14 17.74
N SER A 72 -7.43 15.35 16.43
CA SER A 72 -8.44 15.06 15.40
C SER A 72 -8.71 13.55 15.23
N MET A 73 -7.75 12.69 15.55
CA MET A 73 -7.96 11.23 15.57
C MET A 73 -8.73 10.79 16.81
N TYR A 74 -8.57 11.45 17.96
CA TYR A 74 -9.39 11.17 19.14
C TYR A 74 -10.85 11.57 18.96
N SER A 75 -11.12 12.68 18.26
CA SER A 75 -12.50 13.09 17.95
C SER A 75 -13.12 12.26 16.81
N GLY A 76 -12.32 11.59 15.99
CA GLY A 76 -12.78 10.85 14.82
C GLY A 76 -12.93 11.71 13.56
N GLU A 77 -12.49 12.97 13.59
CA GLU A 77 -12.39 13.83 12.41
C GLU A 77 -11.35 13.31 11.40
N THR A 78 -10.26 12.74 11.90
CA THR A 78 -9.23 12.09 11.10
C THR A 78 -9.27 10.59 11.32
N LEU A 79 -9.37 9.82 10.23
CA LEU A 79 -9.40 8.37 10.28
C LEU A 79 -8.01 7.79 10.57
N PHE A 80 -7.99 6.65 11.25
CA PHE A 80 -6.78 5.86 11.41
C PHE A 80 -6.46 5.14 10.10
N THR A 81 -5.18 5.16 9.70
CA THR A 81 -4.76 4.45 8.48
C THR A 81 -4.75 2.93 8.70
N PRO A 82 -4.85 2.11 7.63
CA PRO A 82 -4.75 0.65 7.76
C PRO A 82 -3.49 0.18 8.49
N LEU A 83 -2.36 0.86 8.26
CA LEU A 83 -1.09 0.59 8.95
C LEU A 83 -1.17 0.87 10.45
N MET A 84 -1.82 1.97 10.86
CA MET A 84 -2.00 2.29 12.28
C MET A 84 -2.88 1.25 12.97
N LEU A 85 -4.00 0.86 12.35
CA LEU A 85 -4.89 -0.18 12.86
C LEU A 85 -4.14 -1.52 13.04
N ALA A 86 -3.32 -1.91 12.05
CA ALA A 86 -2.49 -3.11 12.12
C ALA A 86 -1.43 -3.05 13.25
N ARG A 87 -0.80 -1.88 13.46
CA ARG A 87 0.15 -1.68 14.57
C ARG A 87 -0.52 -1.83 15.93
N ILE A 88 -1.71 -1.23 16.12
CA ILE A 88 -2.46 -1.32 17.37
C ILE A 88 -2.88 -2.77 17.62
N GLU A 89 -3.46 -3.44 16.62
CA GLU A 89 -3.85 -4.85 16.76
C GLU A 89 -2.67 -5.75 17.12
N GLY A 90 -1.54 -5.61 16.42
CA GLY A 90 -0.33 -6.39 16.70
C GLY A 90 0.17 -6.17 18.12
N ALA A 91 0.13 -4.92 18.61
CA ALA A 91 0.51 -4.60 19.98
C ALA A 91 -0.40 -5.27 21.02
N LEU A 92 -1.71 -5.29 20.78
CA LEU A 92 -2.71 -5.92 21.65
C LEU A 92 -2.58 -7.44 21.65
N ARG A 93 -2.48 -8.07 20.48
CA ARG A 93 -2.37 -9.54 20.34
C ARG A 93 -1.09 -10.08 20.96
N ASN A 94 0.00 -9.32 20.88
CA ASN A 94 1.29 -9.71 21.45
C ASN A 94 1.47 -9.27 22.90
N ASN A 95 0.48 -8.62 23.51
CA ASN A 95 0.56 -8.02 24.86
C ASN A 95 1.83 -7.17 25.07
N SER A 96 2.26 -6.47 24.01
CA SER A 96 3.51 -5.69 24.01
C SER A 96 3.35 -4.26 24.49
N MET A 97 2.10 -3.80 24.66
CA MET A 97 1.76 -2.46 25.13
C MET A 97 0.70 -2.50 26.24
N PRO A 98 0.82 -1.63 27.27
CA PRO A 98 1.98 -0.79 27.55
C PRO A 98 3.23 -1.61 27.90
N PRO A 99 4.46 -1.08 27.70
CA PRO A 99 5.68 -1.82 28.00
C PRO A 99 5.78 -2.21 29.48
N ALA A 100 6.37 -3.37 29.79
CA ALA A 100 6.47 -3.88 31.16
C ALA A 100 7.18 -2.91 32.12
N LEU A 101 8.23 -2.22 31.64
CA LEU A 101 8.94 -1.20 32.42
C LEU A 101 8.03 -0.02 32.79
N TYR A 102 7.22 0.46 31.86
CA TYR A 102 6.23 1.50 32.12
C TYR A 102 5.22 1.05 33.20
N LEU A 103 4.68 -0.16 33.07
CA LEU A 103 3.71 -0.71 34.03
C LEU A 103 4.28 -0.90 35.44
N SER A 104 5.60 -0.99 35.61
CA SER A 104 6.21 -1.05 36.94
C SER A 104 5.96 0.21 37.78
N MET A 105 5.83 1.36 37.13
CA MET A 105 5.50 2.64 37.77
C MET A 105 4.04 3.05 37.58
N HIS A 106 3.40 2.53 36.53
CA HIS A 106 2.06 2.91 36.06
C HIS A 106 1.13 1.70 35.95
N TRP A 107 1.07 0.85 36.98
CA TRP A 107 0.35 -0.43 36.91
C TRP A 107 -1.16 -0.29 36.65
N THR A 108 -1.77 0.87 36.96
CA THR A 108 -3.19 1.15 36.68
C THR A 108 -3.50 1.36 35.21
N ASP A 109 -2.47 1.57 34.38
CA ASP A 109 -2.63 1.89 32.97
C ASP A 109 -2.61 0.63 32.09
N SER A 110 -2.47 -0.56 32.68
CA SER A 110 -2.59 -1.83 31.98
C SER A 110 -3.96 -1.95 31.28
N LEU A 111 -3.98 -2.45 30.04
CA LEU A 111 -5.23 -2.74 29.34
C LEU A 111 -5.84 -4.05 29.87
N ASN A 112 -7.09 -4.00 30.31
CA ASN A 112 -7.85 -5.20 30.69
C ASN A 112 -8.46 -5.89 29.45
N ASP A 113 -8.93 -7.12 29.62
CA ASP A 113 -9.42 -7.94 28.50
C ASP A 113 -10.65 -7.34 27.80
N ASN A 114 -11.51 -6.64 28.55
CA ASN A 114 -12.66 -5.95 27.95
C ASN A 114 -12.20 -4.79 27.06
N GLU A 115 -11.26 -3.96 27.53
CA GLU A 115 -10.71 -2.86 26.73
C GLU A 115 -9.99 -3.38 25.48
N LYS A 116 -9.20 -4.45 25.59
CA LYS A 116 -8.56 -5.10 24.43
C LYS A 116 -9.60 -5.57 23.43
N THR A 117 -10.65 -6.24 23.90
CA THR A 117 -11.75 -6.73 23.05
C THR A 117 -12.48 -5.59 22.35
N THR A 118 -12.77 -4.50 23.07
CA THR A 118 -13.39 -3.30 22.49
C THR A 118 -12.52 -2.68 21.39
N ILE A 119 -11.20 -2.56 21.61
CA ILE A 119 -10.29 -2.02 20.59
C ILE A 119 -10.21 -2.94 19.38
N LEU A 120 -10.13 -4.26 19.58
CA LEU A 120 -10.10 -5.23 18.47
C LEU A 120 -11.40 -5.20 17.65
N ALA A 121 -12.56 -5.14 18.32
CA ALA A 121 -13.86 -5.03 17.65
C ALA A 121 -13.97 -3.75 16.80
N TRP A 122 -13.49 -2.62 17.35
CA TRP A 122 -13.41 -1.37 16.60
C TRP A 122 -12.47 -1.47 15.39
N ILE A 123 -11.29 -2.09 15.52
CA ILE A 123 -10.36 -2.28 14.40
C ILE A 123 -11.01 -3.08 13.27
N THR A 124 -11.71 -4.17 13.59
CA THR A 124 -12.47 -4.97 12.62
C THR A 124 -13.56 -4.13 11.95
N GLU A 125 -14.28 -3.30 12.72
CA GLU A 125 -15.30 -2.39 12.21
C GLU A 125 -14.72 -1.35 11.23
N GLU A 126 -13.61 -0.70 11.56
CA GLU A 126 -12.96 0.27 10.68
C GLU A 126 -12.46 -0.36 9.39
N ARG A 127 -11.88 -1.56 9.47
CA ARG A 127 -11.46 -2.30 8.27
C ARG A 127 -12.64 -2.72 7.41
N ALA A 128 -13.78 -3.07 8.00
CA ALA A 128 -14.98 -3.42 7.25
C ALA A 128 -15.56 -2.24 6.45
N LYS A 129 -15.19 -0.99 6.78
CA LYS A 129 -15.57 0.22 6.02
C LYS A 129 -14.73 0.46 4.77
N LEU A 130 -13.58 -0.20 4.63
CA LEU A 130 -12.72 -0.09 3.45
C LEU A 130 -13.39 -0.68 2.21
N ALA A 131 -12.84 -0.41 1.02
CA ALA A 131 -13.31 -1.06 -0.19
C ALA A 131 -12.92 -2.55 -0.17
N TRP A 132 -13.92 -3.43 -0.20
CA TRP A 132 -13.78 -4.87 -0.31
C TRP A 132 -14.27 -5.32 -1.68
N SER A 133 -13.68 -6.40 -2.20
CA SER A 133 -14.18 -6.96 -3.46
C SER A 133 -15.61 -7.48 -3.28
N ALA A 134 -16.43 -7.37 -4.34
CA ALA A 134 -17.85 -7.75 -4.31
C ALA A 134 -18.06 -9.24 -3.97
N ASP A 135 -17.10 -10.07 -4.32
CA ASP A 135 -17.00 -11.51 -4.08
C ASP A 135 -16.43 -11.88 -2.69
N THR A 136 -16.09 -10.88 -1.86
CA THR A 136 -15.60 -11.16 -0.50
C THR A 136 -16.69 -11.79 0.36
N VAL A 137 -16.41 -12.98 0.89
CA VAL A 137 -17.31 -13.62 1.86
C VAL A 137 -17.42 -12.79 3.16
N PRO A 138 -18.61 -12.73 3.80
CA PRO A 138 -18.81 -11.88 4.99
C PRO A 138 -17.85 -12.16 6.14
N THR A 139 -17.39 -13.41 6.30
CA THR A 139 -16.49 -13.82 7.38
C THR A 139 -15.08 -13.25 7.26
N LEU A 140 -14.67 -12.78 6.09
CA LEU A 140 -13.37 -12.13 5.88
C LEU A 140 -13.44 -10.61 6.04
N LYS A 141 -14.64 -10.03 6.11
CA LYS A 141 -14.77 -8.56 6.25
C LYS A 141 -14.22 -8.10 7.59
N GLY A 142 -13.29 -7.15 7.53
CA GLY A 142 -12.62 -6.60 8.70
C GLY A 142 -11.27 -7.26 9.02
N GLU A 143 -10.86 -8.28 8.26
CA GLU A 143 -9.52 -8.84 8.32
C GLU A 143 -8.46 -7.87 7.74
N PRO A 144 -7.19 -7.95 8.18
CA PRO A 144 -6.13 -7.08 7.68
C PRO A 144 -5.71 -7.39 6.24
N ILE A 145 -6.05 -8.57 5.72
CA ILE A 145 -5.75 -9.01 4.36
C ILE A 145 -7.05 -9.09 3.60
N HIS A 146 -7.10 -8.39 2.46
CA HIS A 146 -8.27 -8.37 1.60
C HIS A 146 -8.07 -9.39 0.48
N PRO A 147 -9.06 -10.24 0.17
CA PRO A 147 -9.00 -11.06 -1.03
C PRO A 147 -9.01 -10.16 -2.27
N LEU A 148 -8.25 -10.58 -3.28
CA LEU A 148 -8.30 -9.94 -4.59
C LEU A 148 -9.64 -10.26 -5.26
N PRO A 149 -10.20 -9.33 -6.06
CA PRO A 149 -11.36 -9.62 -6.89
C PRO A 149 -11.15 -10.86 -7.77
N LEU A 150 -12.13 -11.77 -7.75
CA LEU A 150 -12.15 -12.92 -8.66
C LEU A 150 -12.32 -12.55 -10.14
N GLN A 151 -12.78 -11.32 -10.44
CA GLN A 151 -12.99 -10.86 -11.81
C GLN A 151 -12.59 -9.39 -11.97
N VAL A 152 -11.81 -9.12 -13.01
CA VAL A 152 -11.53 -7.75 -13.47
C VAL A 152 -12.27 -7.53 -14.79
N THR A 153 -13.10 -6.48 -14.86
CA THR A 153 -13.86 -6.18 -16.08
C THR A 153 -13.03 -5.31 -17.02
N LEU A 154 -12.49 -5.91 -18.07
CA LEU A 154 -11.69 -5.26 -19.11
C LEU A 154 -12.25 -5.58 -20.50
N ASP A 155 -11.93 -4.76 -21.50
CA ASP A 155 -12.24 -5.06 -22.90
C ASP A 155 -11.30 -6.19 -23.39
N PRO A 156 -11.82 -7.40 -23.70
CA PRO A 156 -10.98 -8.54 -24.09
C PRO A 156 -10.15 -8.26 -25.35
N LYS A 157 -10.62 -7.39 -26.26
CA LYS A 157 -9.86 -7.03 -27.46
C LYS A 157 -8.66 -6.17 -27.14
N LYS A 158 -8.79 -5.25 -26.17
CA LYS A 158 -7.66 -4.43 -25.68
C LYS A 158 -6.67 -5.25 -24.89
N VAL A 159 -7.15 -6.21 -24.09
CA VAL A 159 -6.29 -7.19 -23.40
C VAL A 159 -5.47 -7.99 -24.41
N GLU A 160 -6.08 -8.52 -25.47
CA GLU A 160 -5.36 -9.27 -26.50
C GLU A 160 -4.35 -8.41 -27.28
N LEU A 161 -4.71 -7.15 -27.60
CA LEU A 161 -3.77 -6.21 -28.22
C LEU A 161 -2.57 -5.93 -27.30
N GLY A 162 -2.82 -5.68 -26.02
CA GLY A 162 -1.79 -5.51 -25.00
C GLY A 162 -0.89 -6.73 -24.84
N ARG A 163 -1.49 -7.92 -24.82
CA ARG A 163 -0.77 -9.19 -24.77
C ARG A 163 0.18 -9.31 -25.95
N LYS A 164 -0.28 -9.03 -27.18
CA LYS A 164 0.59 -9.06 -28.37
C LYS A 164 1.80 -8.14 -28.19
N LEU A 165 1.59 -6.91 -27.72
CA LEU A 165 2.66 -5.93 -27.48
C LEU A 165 3.62 -6.38 -26.37
N PHE A 166 3.12 -6.94 -25.27
CA PHE A 166 3.94 -7.45 -24.16
C PHE A 166 4.95 -8.52 -24.59
N PHE A 167 4.60 -9.32 -25.60
CA PHE A 167 5.45 -10.34 -26.20
C PHE A 167 6.16 -9.90 -27.49
N ASP A 168 6.01 -8.64 -27.92
CA ASP A 168 6.56 -8.15 -29.18
C ASP A 168 7.98 -7.60 -29.01
N ARG A 169 8.94 -8.21 -29.72
CA ARG A 169 10.33 -7.77 -29.65
C ARG A 169 10.59 -6.43 -30.36
N ARG A 170 9.68 -6.00 -31.23
CA ARG A 170 9.78 -4.73 -31.96
C ARG A 170 9.69 -3.48 -31.08
N LEU A 171 9.39 -3.67 -29.79
CA LEU A 171 9.47 -2.61 -28.80
C LEU A 171 10.91 -2.33 -28.34
N SER A 172 11.88 -3.22 -28.62
CA SER A 172 13.29 -3.03 -28.28
C SER A 172 14.10 -2.52 -29.46
N GLY A 173 15.14 -1.71 -29.19
CA GLY A 173 15.89 -0.98 -30.21
C GLY A 173 16.64 -1.87 -31.20
N ASP A 174 16.92 -3.13 -30.84
CA ASP A 174 17.57 -4.14 -31.70
C ASP A 174 16.70 -5.37 -31.98
N ASN A 175 15.40 -5.31 -31.65
CA ASN A 175 14.46 -6.42 -31.77
C ASN A 175 14.86 -7.68 -30.98
N SER A 176 15.72 -7.59 -29.97
CA SER A 176 16.19 -8.76 -29.20
C SER A 176 15.27 -9.14 -28.04
N MET A 177 14.49 -8.20 -27.51
CA MET A 177 13.74 -8.41 -26.25
C MET A 177 12.38 -7.73 -26.20
N ASN A 178 11.58 -8.16 -25.23
CA ASN A 178 10.21 -7.73 -24.97
C ASN A 178 9.96 -7.74 -23.45
N CYS A 179 8.78 -7.31 -22.99
CA CYS A 179 8.44 -7.28 -21.57
C CYS A 179 8.59 -8.66 -20.92
N ALA A 180 8.16 -9.73 -21.61
CA ALA A 180 8.26 -11.11 -21.15
C ALA A 180 9.70 -11.64 -20.98
N SER A 181 10.71 -10.93 -21.52
CA SER A 181 12.12 -11.27 -21.35
C SER A 181 12.58 -11.06 -19.90
N CYS A 182 12.04 -10.04 -19.22
CA CYS A 182 12.29 -9.76 -17.80
C CYS A 182 11.12 -10.17 -16.90
N HIS A 183 9.89 -10.22 -17.45
CA HIS A 183 8.66 -10.51 -16.72
C HIS A 183 7.98 -11.77 -17.26
N SER A 184 8.65 -12.92 -17.12
CA SER A 184 8.16 -14.17 -17.68
C SER A 184 6.94 -14.69 -16.91
N LEU A 185 5.80 -14.79 -17.59
CA LEU A 185 4.55 -15.24 -16.96
C LEU A 185 4.64 -16.68 -16.41
N VAL A 186 5.45 -17.54 -17.03
CA VAL A 186 5.68 -18.92 -16.55
C VAL A 186 6.69 -19.01 -15.40
N LYS A 187 7.32 -17.89 -15.03
CA LYS A 187 8.24 -17.76 -13.88
C LYS A 187 7.69 -16.76 -12.86
N GLY A 188 6.37 -16.77 -12.65
CA GLY A 188 5.71 -15.89 -11.69
C GLY A 188 5.84 -14.40 -12.02
N GLY A 189 5.96 -14.04 -13.30
CA GLY A 189 6.02 -12.66 -13.77
C GLY A 189 7.39 -11.99 -13.58
N THR A 190 8.45 -12.77 -13.38
CA THR A 190 9.83 -12.28 -13.17
C THR A 190 10.83 -13.03 -14.04
N ASP A 191 12.12 -12.68 -13.95
CA ASP A 191 13.22 -13.36 -14.64
C ASP A 191 13.94 -14.41 -13.78
N HIS A 192 13.62 -14.48 -12.47
CA HIS A 192 14.36 -15.23 -11.44
C HIS A 192 15.86 -14.88 -11.37
N ALA A 193 16.24 -13.66 -11.77
CA ALA A 193 17.62 -13.18 -11.69
C ALA A 193 17.81 -12.22 -10.49
N LYS A 194 19.06 -12.09 -10.03
CA LYS A 194 19.40 -11.10 -8.99
C LYS A 194 19.11 -9.67 -9.48
N VAL A 195 19.39 -9.42 -10.75
CA VAL A 195 19.11 -8.17 -11.48
C VAL A 195 18.74 -8.49 -12.92
N ALA A 196 17.98 -7.60 -13.56
CA ALA A 196 17.56 -7.76 -14.94
C ALA A 196 18.75 -7.77 -15.91
N THR A 197 18.67 -8.56 -16.98
CA THR A 197 19.58 -8.48 -18.13
C THR A 197 18.89 -7.78 -19.28
N GLY A 198 19.33 -6.56 -19.59
CA GLY A 198 18.82 -5.73 -20.67
C GLY A 198 19.45 -5.99 -22.04
N ILE A 199 19.13 -5.08 -22.97
CA ILE A 199 19.62 -5.07 -24.35
C ILE A 199 21.16 -5.14 -24.39
N ARG A 200 21.69 -5.93 -25.32
CA ARG A 200 23.14 -6.23 -25.46
C ARG A 200 23.77 -6.87 -24.20
N GLY A 201 22.98 -7.52 -23.35
CA GLY A 201 23.47 -8.24 -22.16
C GLY A 201 23.84 -7.34 -20.97
N GLN A 202 23.44 -6.06 -21.01
CA GLN A 202 23.70 -5.11 -19.93
C GLN A 202 23.00 -5.55 -18.64
N GLN A 203 23.67 -5.39 -17.50
CA GLN A 203 23.08 -5.71 -16.20
C GLN A 203 22.41 -4.48 -15.60
N GLY A 204 21.14 -4.62 -15.20
CA GLY A 204 20.40 -3.59 -14.51
C GLY A 204 20.85 -3.41 -13.04
N PRO A 205 20.42 -2.34 -12.37
CA PRO A 205 20.80 -2.05 -10.99
C PRO A 205 19.96 -2.78 -9.94
N ILE A 206 18.83 -3.39 -10.34
CA ILE A 206 17.83 -3.94 -9.43
C ILE A 206 17.10 -5.14 -10.04
N ASN A 207 16.47 -5.95 -9.18
CA ASN A 207 15.63 -7.08 -9.57
C ASN A 207 14.33 -6.63 -10.25
N SER A 208 13.89 -7.39 -11.26
CA SER A 208 12.61 -7.24 -11.95
C SER A 208 11.45 -7.66 -11.02
N PRO A 209 10.57 -6.75 -10.55
CA PRO A 209 9.41 -7.13 -9.75
C PRO A 209 8.40 -7.92 -10.60
N THR A 210 7.46 -8.63 -9.97
CA THR A 210 6.43 -9.36 -10.72
C THR A 210 5.41 -8.43 -11.38
N VAL A 211 4.93 -8.82 -12.56
CA VAL A 211 3.78 -8.17 -13.22
C VAL A 211 2.43 -8.66 -12.68
N TYR A 212 2.38 -9.81 -12.00
CA TYR A 212 1.14 -10.31 -11.41
C TYR A 212 0.68 -9.39 -10.27
N ASN A 213 -0.61 -9.06 -10.27
CA ASN A 213 -1.24 -8.16 -9.28
C ASN A 213 -0.65 -6.74 -9.22
N ALA A 214 0.21 -6.34 -10.17
CA ALA A 214 0.88 -5.04 -10.16
C ALA A 214 -0.11 -3.86 -10.26
N MET A 215 -1.31 -4.09 -10.82
CA MET A 215 -2.40 -3.10 -10.84
C MET A 215 -2.87 -2.65 -9.45
N TYR A 216 -2.64 -3.47 -8.41
CA TYR A 216 -3.05 -3.17 -7.03
C TYR A 216 -1.96 -2.43 -6.23
N ASN A 217 -0.79 -2.19 -6.82
CA ASN A 217 0.25 -1.39 -6.19
C ASN A 217 -0.19 0.08 -6.09
N ILE A 218 0.21 0.76 -5.01
CA ILE A 218 -0.03 2.20 -4.83
C ILE A 218 0.73 3.08 -5.85
N ALA A 219 1.83 2.55 -6.38
CA ALA A 219 2.69 3.13 -7.41
C ALA A 219 3.56 2.00 -8.01
N GLN A 220 4.17 2.25 -9.16
CA GLN A 220 5.00 1.27 -9.87
C GLN A 220 6.49 1.57 -9.73
N PHE A 221 7.31 0.55 -9.98
CA PHE A 221 8.73 0.45 -9.62
C PHE A 221 9.01 0.40 -8.12
N TRP A 222 10.21 -0.06 -7.75
CA TRP A 222 10.66 -0.18 -6.36
C TRP A 222 10.67 1.15 -5.58
N ASP A 223 10.88 2.26 -6.27
CA ASP A 223 10.91 3.61 -5.70
C ASP A 223 9.56 4.35 -5.86
N GLY A 224 8.55 3.73 -6.47
CA GLY A 224 7.23 4.32 -6.67
C GLY A 224 7.21 5.51 -7.65
N ARG A 225 8.22 5.67 -8.51
CA ARG A 225 8.35 6.86 -9.38
C ARG A 225 7.31 6.97 -10.51
N ALA A 226 6.62 5.88 -10.84
CA ALA A 226 5.56 5.87 -11.85
C ALA A 226 4.21 5.67 -11.16
N LYS A 227 3.23 6.53 -11.46
CA LYS A 227 1.95 6.52 -10.70
C LYS A 227 1.08 5.30 -11.00
N ASN A 228 1.23 4.70 -12.18
CA ASN A 228 0.41 3.59 -12.66
C ASN A 228 1.14 2.78 -13.76
N LEU A 229 0.51 1.70 -14.23
CA LEU A 229 1.06 0.79 -15.23
C LEU A 229 1.31 1.47 -16.60
N ILE A 230 0.46 2.44 -16.99
CA ILE A 230 0.62 3.18 -18.24
C ILE A 230 1.93 3.98 -18.24
N GLU A 231 2.20 4.70 -17.15
CA GLU A 231 3.47 5.44 -16.98
C GLU A 231 4.66 4.49 -16.86
N GLN A 232 4.48 3.35 -16.19
CA GLN A 232 5.53 2.34 -16.05
C GLN A 232 5.92 1.77 -17.42
N ALA A 233 4.96 1.36 -18.25
CA ALA A 233 5.20 0.74 -19.56
C ALA A 233 5.97 1.65 -20.52
N ALA A 234 5.90 2.97 -20.34
CA ALA A 234 6.65 3.94 -21.12
C ALA A 234 8.18 3.89 -20.88
N GLY A 235 8.59 3.50 -19.67
CA GLY A 235 9.96 3.58 -19.18
C GLY A 235 10.92 2.55 -19.77
N PRO A 236 10.66 1.23 -19.64
CA PRO A 236 11.54 0.16 -20.11
C PRO A 236 11.90 0.26 -21.59
N VAL A 237 10.94 0.66 -22.43
CA VAL A 237 11.11 0.87 -23.87
C VAL A 237 12.23 1.86 -24.15
N ALA A 238 12.22 3.01 -23.46
CA ALA A 238 13.18 4.10 -23.66
C ALA A 238 14.49 3.95 -22.87
N ASN A 239 14.55 3.04 -21.89
CA ASN A 239 15.74 2.89 -21.05
C ASN A 239 16.87 2.17 -21.82
N PRO A 240 18.05 2.80 -22.02
CA PRO A 240 19.16 2.22 -22.79
C PRO A 240 19.79 0.98 -22.15
N GLY A 241 19.57 0.77 -20.84
CA GLY A 241 19.96 -0.42 -20.10
C GLY A 241 18.88 -1.51 -20.04
N GLU A 242 17.67 -1.24 -20.54
CA GLU A 242 16.57 -2.20 -20.67
C GLU A 242 16.31 -2.48 -22.15
N MET A 243 15.32 -1.85 -22.80
CA MET A 243 14.98 -2.14 -24.21
C MET A 243 15.60 -1.16 -25.22
N GLY A 244 16.04 0.01 -24.77
CA GLY A 244 16.89 0.95 -25.52
C GLY A 244 16.36 1.39 -26.89
N ALA A 245 15.05 1.62 -27.01
CA ALA A 245 14.41 2.12 -28.22
C ALA A 245 13.95 3.58 -28.06
N GLU A 246 13.93 4.34 -29.16
CA GLU A 246 13.24 5.63 -29.21
C GLU A 246 11.76 5.40 -29.56
N TRP A 247 10.84 6.08 -28.86
CA TRP A 247 9.41 5.84 -29.03
C TRP A 247 8.93 6.15 -30.45
N GLU A 248 9.47 7.18 -31.08
CA GLU A 248 9.18 7.55 -32.47
C GLU A 248 9.48 6.37 -33.40
N HIS A 249 10.64 5.72 -33.24
CA HIS A 249 11.02 4.55 -34.03
C HIS A 249 10.12 3.34 -33.76
N VAL A 250 9.72 3.12 -32.51
CA VAL A 250 8.77 2.05 -32.15
C VAL A 250 7.43 2.27 -32.86
N ILE A 251 6.90 3.50 -32.84
CA ILE A 251 5.63 3.83 -33.48
C ILE A 251 5.71 3.67 -35.01
N GLU A 252 6.80 4.11 -35.63
CA GLU A 252 7.06 3.87 -37.06
C GLU A 252 7.07 2.37 -37.39
N THR A 253 7.79 1.59 -36.57
CA THR A 253 7.92 0.14 -36.75
C THR A 253 6.57 -0.57 -36.61
N LEU A 254 5.79 -0.23 -35.59
CA LEU A 254 4.46 -0.81 -35.40
C LEU A 254 3.47 -0.38 -36.49
N ASN A 255 3.62 0.82 -37.06
CA ASN A 255 2.82 1.29 -38.20
C ASN A 255 3.10 0.52 -39.50
N GLN A 256 4.26 -0.14 -39.65
CA GLN A 256 4.52 -1.02 -40.80
C GLN A 256 3.77 -2.36 -40.71
N VAL A 257 3.04 -2.61 -39.62
CA VAL A 257 2.38 -3.87 -39.33
C VAL A 257 0.87 -3.68 -39.51
N GLU A 258 0.33 -4.21 -40.61
CA GLU A 258 -1.08 -4.03 -40.96
C GLU A 258 -2.04 -4.43 -39.84
N THR A 259 -1.73 -5.53 -39.14
CA THR A 259 -2.56 -5.99 -38.01
C THR A 259 -2.57 -5.04 -36.82
N TYR A 260 -1.48 -4.30 -36.57
CA TYR A 260 -1.49 -3.28 -35.52
C TYR A 260 -2.24 -2.04 -35.97
N ARG A 261 -1.98 -1.54 -37.17
CA ARG A 261 -2.73 -0.40 -37.72
C ARG A 261 -4.25 -0.63 -37.66
N ALA A 262 -4.71 -1.79 -38.12
CA ALA A 262 -6.12 -2.15 -38.07
C ALA A 262 -6.65 -2.23 -36.62
N ALA A 263 -5.92 -2.92 -35.71
CA ALA A 263 -6.35 -3.06 -34.32
C ALA A 263 -6.42 -1.72 -33.58
N PHE A 264 -5.45 -0.82 -33.80
CA PHE A 264 -5.46 0.51 -33.18
C PHE A 264 -6.54 1.42 -33.77
N ALA A 265 -6.82 1.34 -35.07
CA ALA A 265 -7.93 2.07 -35.68
C ALA A 265 -9.30 1.60 -35.15
N GLU A 266 -9.46 0.30 -34.87
CA GLU A 266 -10.69 -0.26 -34.28
C GLU A 266 -10.85 0.09 -32.80
N LEU A 267 -9.80 -0.10 -31.99
CA LEU A 267 -9.88 -0.01 -30.52
C LEU A 267 -9.61 1.38 -29.95
N TYR A 268 -9.00 2.26 -30.75
CA TYR A 268 -8.69 3.65 -30.43
C TYR A 268 -8.99 4.57 -31.62
N PRO A 269 -10.26 4.72 -32.04
CA PRO A 269 -10.62 5.40 -33.28
C PRO A 269 -10.29 6.90 -33.30
N THR A 270 -10.07 7.52 -32.14
CA THR A 270 -9.72 8.95 -32.03
C THR A 270 -8.21 9.17 -31.99
N GLU A 271 -7.51 8.34 -31.22
CA GLU A 271 -6.09 8.49 -30.93
C GLU A 271 -5.20 7.71 -31.91
N GLY A 272 -5.66 6.56 -32.40
CA GLY A 272 -4.91 5.68 -33.29
C GLY A 272 -3.70 5.00 -32.62
N LEU A 273 -2.70 4.67 -33.44
CA LEU A 273 -1.45 4.04 -32.99
C LEU A 273 -0.48 5.14 -32.51
N THR A 274 -0.40 5.32 -31.20
CA THR A 274 0.48 6.31 -30.55
C THR A 274 1.17 5.69 -29.34
N LYS A 275 2.19 6.36 -28.80
CA LYS A 275 2.82 5.95 -27.54
C LYS A 275 1.78 5.74 -26.43
N ALA A 276 0.85 6.67 -26.27
CA ALA A 276 -0.16 6.63 -25.23
C ALA A 276 -1.07 5.40 -25.35
N THR A 277 -1.56 5.08 -26.56
CA THR A 277 -2.42 3.93 -26.78
C THR A 277 -1.66 2.60 -26.72
N VAL A 278 -0.38 2.57 -27.11
CA VAL A 278 0.50 1.40 -26.92
C VAL A 278 0.69 1.11 -25.43
N THR A 279 1.08 2.11 -24.64
CA THR A 279 1.25 1.94 -23.19
C THR A 279 -0.07 1.62 -22.49
N GLN A 280 -1.19 2.19 -22.93
CA GLN A 280 -2.51 1.86 -22.42
C GLN A 280 -2.88 0.40 -22.70
N SER A 281 -2.63 -0.09 -23.92
CA SER A 281 -2.89 -1.49 -24.26
C SER A 281 -2.05 -2.44 -23.43
N ILE A 282 -0.75 -2.17 -23.26
CA ILE A 282 0.13 -2.98 -22.39
C ILE A 282 -0.41 -2.98 -20.95
N ALA A 283 -0.72 -1.82 -20.39
CA ALA A 283 -1.29 -1.70 -19.05
C ALA A 283 -2.60 -2.49 -18.91
N THR A 284 -3.51 -2.43 -19.89
CA THR A 284 -4.76 -3.21 -19.87
C THR A 284 -4.51 -4.72 -19.90
N PHE A 285 -3.45 -5.18 -20.56
CA PHE A 285 -3.05 -6.58 -20.44
C PHE A 285 -2.49 -6.90 -19.05
N GLU A 286 -1.64 -6.04 -18.49
CA GLU A 286 -1.10 -6.24 -17.14
C GLU A 286 -2.18 -6.20 -16.05
N GLU A 287 -3.21 -5.38 -16.20
CA GLU A 287 -4.41 -5.39 -15.34
C GLU A 287 -5.14 -6.73 -15.38
N SER A 288 -5.16 -7.41 -16.54
CA SER A 288 -5.75 -8.75 -16.64
C SER A 288 -4.98 -9.80 -15.83
N LEU A 289 -3.69 -9.57 -15.56
CA LEU A 289 -2.87 -10.45 -14.70
C LEU A 289 -3.21 -10.32 -13.21
N GLY A 290 -4.17 -9.48 -12.85
CA GLY A 290 -4.79 -9.42 -11.52
C GLY A 290 -6.12 -10.19 -11.40
N ASP A 291 -6.60 -10.84 -12.47
CA ASP A 291 -7.80 -11.69 -12.45
C ASP A 291 -7.42 -13.12 -12.01
N CYS A 292 -8.03 -13.60 -10.93
CA CYS A 292 -7.75 -14.91 -10.33
C CYS A 292 -8.28 -16.11 -11.12
N ARG A 293 -8.98 -15.91 -12.25
CA ARG A 293 -9.53 -17.01 -13.08
C ARG A 293 -8.70 -17.36 -14.31
N ILE A 294 -7.64 -16.58 -14.61
CA ILE A 294 -6.81 -16.73 -15.81
C ILE A 294 -5.65 -17.70 -15.58
#